data_AF-A0A2J1DZT1-F1
#
_entry.id   AF-A0A2J1DZT1-F1
#
_cell.length_a   1.000
_cell.length_b   1.000
_cell.length_c   1.000
_cell.angle_alpha   90.00
_cell.angle_beta   90.00
_cell.angle_gamma   90.00
#
_symmetry.space_group_name_H-M   'P 1'
#
loop_
_entity.id
_entity.type
_entity.pdbx_description
1 polymer ?
#
loop_
_entity_poly.entity_id
_entity_poly.type
_entity_poly.pdbx_seq_one_letter_code
_entity_poly.pdbx_strand_id
1 'polypeptide(L)'
;MAERMGRKFGVVVDLAAPRVPYRETILGAASADYKHKKQSGGHGQYGHVVIKVEPGHGIEFVDAVVGGSVPRNFIPAVEKGVRESAHEGPMAGYPLVDIKVTLVDGSYHPVDSSEMAFKIAAAGALRKGLSEAQPILLEPMENMRIIVPKDYMGAVIGDLNTKRAQVQGMDNEDDESVIIAQAPLGEVQHYAIDLKSITQGRGHFKMEFAHYQQVPAHITQKLVADRQAQLEAEKT
;
A
#
# COMPACT_ATOMS: atom_id res chain seq x y z
N MET A 1 4.24 -28.18 -7.18
CA MET A 1 5.57 -27.86 -7.78
C MET A 1 6.68 -28.01 -6.74
N ALA A 2 6.52 -27.49 -5.52
CA ALA A 2 7.46 -27.68 -4.40
C ALA A 2 7.72 -29.16 -4.06
N GLU A 3 6.68 -30.01 -3.93
CA GLU A 3 6.88 -31.47 -3.73
C GLU A 3 7.71 -32.12 -4.84
N ARG A 4 7.54 -31.65 -6.10
CA ARG A 4 8.31 -32.17 -7.24
C ARG A 4 9.78 -31.74 -7.16
N MET A 5 10.07 -30.55 -6.61
CA MET A 5 11.43 -30.06 -6.41
C MET A 5 12.14 -30.79 -5.26
N GLY A 6 11.44 -31.04 -4.16
CA GLY A 6 11.95 -31.87 -3.06
C GLY A 6 12.28 -33.29 -3.51
N ARG A 7 11.37 -33.96 -4.23
CA ARG A 7 11.59 -35.34 -4.70
C ARG A 7 12.68 -35.49 -5.75
N LYS A 8 12.85 -34.51 -6.66
CA LYS A 8 13.84 -34.61 -7.75
C LYS A 8 15.20 -34.01 -7.43
N PHE A 9 15.26 -32.99 -6.59
CA PHE A 9 16.47 -32.19 -6.38
C PHE A 9 16.90 -32.12 -4.91
N GLY A 10 16.19 -32.75 -3.98
CA GLY A 10 16.52 -32.70 -2.55
C GLY A 10 16.37 -31.31 -1.92
N VAL A 11 15.67 -30.39 -2.61
CA VAL A 11 15.49 -29.00 -2.16
C VAL A 11 14.25 -28.92 -1.28
N VAL A 12 14.45 -28.49 -0.03
CA VAL A 12 13.35 -28.10 0.87
C VAL A 12 12.95 -26.67 0.52
N VAL A 13 11.66 -26.45 0.29
CA VAL A 13 11.10 -25.14 -0.05
C VAL A 13 10.03 -24.80 0.97
N ASP A 14 10.21 -23.69 1.67
CA ASP A 14 9.18 -23.13 2.53
C ASP A 14 8.15 -22.39 1.68
N LEU A 15 6.89 -22.82 1.79
CA LEU A 15 5.77 -22.17 1.12
C LEU A 15 5.09 -21.22 2.12
N ALA A 16 5.02 -19.94 1.77
CA ALA A 16 4.24 -18.94 2.49
C ALA A 16 3.12 -18.41 1.58
N ALA A 17 2.01 -18.00 2.19
CA ALA A 17 0.94 -17.33 1.46
C ALA A 17 1.49 -16.03 0.83
N PRO A 18 1.14 -15.74 -0.45
CA PRO A 18 1.49 -14.47 -1.07
C PRO A 18 0.98 -13.29 -0.23
N ARG A 19 1.79 -12.25 -0.08
CA ARG A 19 1.37 -11.06 0.67
C ARG A 19 0.33 -10.28 -0.14
N VAL A 20 -0.73 -9.84 0.52
CA VAL A 20 -1.69 -8.89 -0.05
C VAL A 20 -0.99 -7.54 -0.25
N PRO A 21 -1.03 -6.95 -1.45
CA PRO A 21 -0.37 -5.68 -1.73
C PRO A 21 -1.20 -4.49 -1.23
N TYR A 22 -1.37 -4.38 0.09
CA TYR A 22 -1.97 -3.19 0.72
C TYR A 22 -1.16 -1.92 0.37
N ARG A 23 -1.84 -0.78 0.39
CA ARG A 23 -1.27 0.56 0.16
C ARG A 23 -1.71 1.52 1.24
N GLU A 24 -1.03 2.66 1.33
CA GLU A 24 -1.44 3.76 2.21
C GLU A 24 -1.71 5.03 1.38
N THR A 25 -2.63 5.86 1.83
CA THR A 25 -2.86 7.20 1.28
C THR A 25 -3.35 8.14 2.39
N ILE A 26 -3.69 9.38 2.06
CA ILE A 26 -4.18 10.40 3.00
C ILE A 26 -5.53 10.94 2.55
N LEU A 27 -6.39 11.29 3.51
CA LEU A 27 -7.68 11.93 3.24
C LEU A 27 -7.62 13.46 3.40
N GLY A 28 -6.75 13.93 4.29
CA GLY A 28 -6.57 15.34 4.60
C GLY A 28 -5.34 15.95 3.93
N ALA A 29 -5.20 17.26 4.09
CA ALA A 29 -3.98 17.98 3.75
C ALA A 29 -3.28 18.45 5.03
N ALA A 30 -1.95 18.46 5.03
CA ALA A 30 -1.15 18.94 6.15
C ALA A 30 0.12 19.63 5.66
N SER A 31 0.63 20.56 6.45
CA SER A 31 1.91 21.22 6.20
C SER A 31 2.94 20.73 7.21
N ALA A 32 4.12 20.36 6.74
CA ALA A 32 5.21 19.88 7.59
C ALA A 32 6.48 20.71 7.39
N ASP A 33 6.94 21.30 8.48
CA ASP A 33 8.28 21.87 8.62
C ASP A 33 9.18 20.82 9.27
N TYR A 34 10.27 20.47 8.58
CA TYR A 34 11.28 19.57 9.11
C TYR A 34 12.71 20.02 8.76
N LYS A 35 13.55 20.01 9.79
CA LYS A 35 14.95 20.43 9.74
C LYS A 35 15.87 19.31 10.19
N HIS A 36 16.63 18.76 9.25
CA HIS A 36 17.72 17.84 9.51
C HIS A 36 18.99 18.64 9.81
N LYS A 37 19.40 18.69 11.07
CA LYS A 37 20.67 19.28 11.49
C LYS A 37 21.45 18.27 12.34
N LYS A 38 22.56 17.77 11.81
CA LYS A 38 23.45 16.84 12.53
C LYS A 38 24.89 17.30 12.39
N GLN A 39 25.62 17.32 13.49
CA GLN A 39 27.05 17.63 13.50
C GLN A 39 27.80 16.42 14.07
N SER A 40 28.57 15.73 13.24
CA SER A 40 29.36 14.56 13.64
C SER A 40 30.83 14.81 13.38
N GLY A 41 31.54 15.41 14.36
CA GLY A 41 33.01 15.50 14.44
C GLY A 41 33.79 16.20 13.32
N GLY A 42 33.19 16.37 12.13
CA GLY A 42 33.73 16.96 10.90
C GLY A 42 32.64 17.80 10.20
N HIS A 43 32.46 17.64 8.88
CA HIS A 43 31.43 18.36 8.12
C HIS A 43 30.02 18.14 8.69
N GLY A 44 29.26 19.23 8.87
CA GLY A 44 27.88 19.16 9.32
C GLY A 44 26.94 18.69 8.21
N GLN A 45 25.73 18.31 8.60
CA GLN A 45 24.61 18.08 7.71
C GLN A 45 23.52 19.07 8.05
N TYR A 46 23.05 19.79 7.03
CA TYR A 46 21.94 20.73 7.14
C TYR A 46 21.00 20.61 5.94
N GLY A 47 19.74 20.29 6.20
CA GLY A 47 18.65 20.38 5.23
C GLY A 47 17.39 20.83 5.94
N HIS A 48 16.70 21.83 5.40
CA HIS A 48 15.43 22.29 5.95
C HIS A 48 14.44 22.44 4.80
N VAL A 49 13.31 21.76 4.93
CA VAL A 49 12.24 21.80 3.94
C VAL A 49 10.91 21.98 4.64
N VAL A 50 10.07 22.80 4.04
CA VAL A 50 8.67 22.97 4.40
C VAL A 50 7.86 22.45 3.23
N ILE A 51 7.06 21.42 3.48
CA ILE A 51 6.22 20.80 2.45
C ILE A 51 4.75 20.91 2.84
N LYS A 52 3.89 20.86 1.83
CA LYS A 52 2.46 20.59 1.99
C LYS A 52 2.15 19.25 1.33
N VAL A 53 1.50 18.37 2.07
CA VAL A 53 0.98 17.10 1.55
C VAL A 53 -0.53 17.22 1.39
N GLU A 54 -1.06 16.72 0.29
CA GLU A 54 -2.49 16.69 -0.02
C GLU A 54 -2.82 15.44 -0.86
N PRO A 55 -4.08 14.98 -0.87
CA PRO A 55 -4.49 13.88 -1.74
C PRO A 55 -4.24 14.24 -3.21
N GLY A 56 -3.78 13.29 -4.01
CA GLY A 56 -3.40 13.49 -5.41
C GLY A 56 -3.66 12.26 -6.28
N HIS A 57 -3.00 12.19 -7.44
CA HIS A 57 -3.07 11.04 -8.33
C HIS A 57 -1.67 10.44 -8.53
N GLY A 58 -1.44 9.22 -8.06
CA GLY A 58 -0.09 8.67 -7.99
C GLY A 58 0.82 9.43 -7.00
N ILE A 59 2.13 9.50 -7.28
CA ILE A 59 3.08 10.27 -6.46
C ILE A 59 3.50 11.52 -7.24
N GLU A 60 2.94 12.66 -6.85
CA GLU A 60 3.22 13.95 -7.48
C GLU A 60 4.15 14.80 -6.61
N PHE A 61 5.10 15.47 -7.25
CA PHE A 61 5.97 16.46 -6.61
C PHE A 61 5.85 17.80 -7.32
N VAL A 62 5.64 18.87 -6.56
CA VAL A 62 5.51 20.23 -7.08
C VAL A 62 6.51 21.14 -6.38
N ASP A 63 7.32 21.85 -7.16
CA ASP A 63 8.17 22.93 -6.69
C ASP A 63 7.39 24.25 -6.68
N ALA A 64 7.17 24.81 -5.49
CA ALA A 64 6.57 26.12 -5.27
C ALA A 64 7.50 27.07 -4.50
N VAL A 65 8.81 26.79 -4.49
CA VAL A 65 9.79 27.61 -3.75
C VAL A 65 9.96 28.97 -4.41
N VAL A 66 9.84 30.03 -3.61
CA VAL A 66 10.05 31.41 -4.05
C VAL A 66 11.27 32.02 -3.34
N GLY A 67 11.99 32.91 -4.01
CA GLY A 67 13.08 33.68 -3.39
C GLY A 67 14.38 32.90 -3.13
N GLY A 68 14.48 31.64 -3.56
CA GLY A 68 15.71 30.84 -3.46
C GLY A 68 16.03 30.35 -2.04
N SER A 69 15.03 30.25 -1.16
CA SER A 69 15.18 29.72 0.20
C SER A 69 15.70 28.28 0.21
N VAL A 70 15.35 27.50 -0.81
CA VAL A 70 16.01 26.25 -1.19
C VAL A 70 16.75 26.47 -2.52
N PRO A 71 18.08 26.28 -2.59
CA PRO A 71 18.82 26.37 -3.84
C PRO A 71 18.31 25.36 -4.89
N ARG A 72 18.15 25.81 -6.14
CA ARG A 72 17.57 25.00 -7.24
C ARG A 72 18.29 23.68 -7.49
N ASN A 73 19.58 23.61 -7.22
CA ASN A 73 20.38 22.38 -7.34
C ASN A 73 20.01 21.31 -6.29
N PHE A 74 19.38 21.68 -5.17
CA PHE A 74 18.93 20.72 -4.14
C PHE A 74 17.49 20.25 -4.31
N ILE A 75 16.67 20.92 -5.13
CA ILE A 75 15.27 20.54 -5.37
C ILE A 75 15.13 19.10 -5.92
N PRO A 76 15.97 18.65 -6.88
CA PRO A 76 15.94 17.24 -7.32
C PRO A 76 16.26 16.24 -6.20
N ALA A 77 17.09 16.64 -5.22
CA ALA A 77 17.39 15.82 -4.06
C ALA A 77 16.19 15.72 -3.11
N VAL A 78 15.43 16.81 -2.92
CA VAL A 78 14.17 16.79 -2.18
C VAL A 78 13.16 15.86 -2.85
N GLU A 79 12.92 16.02 -4.16
CA GLU A 79 11.99 15.17 -4.91
C GLU A 79 12.37 13.69 -4.78
N LYS A 80 13.66 13.37 -4.96
CA LYS A 80 14.16 12.01 -4.80
C LYS A 80 13.93 11.48 -3.38
N GLY A 81 14.14 12.30 -2.35
CA GLY A 81 13.86 11.94 -0.96
C GLY A 81 12.37 11.65 -0.72
N VAL A 82 11.47 12.43 -1.32
CA VAL A 82 10.02 12.19 -1.26
C VAL A 82 9.66 10.85 -1.93
N ARG A 83 10.12 10.63 -3.17
CA ARG A 83 9.82 9.40 -3.92
C ARG A 83 10.37 8.14 -3.25
N GLU A 84 11.60 8.19 -2.72
CA GLU A 84 12.20 7.08 -1.98
C GLU A 84 11.44 6.80 -0.68
N SER A 85 11.02 7.84 0.03
CA SER A 85 10.25 7.71 1.27
C SER A 85 8.80 7.28 1.04
N ALA A 86 8.26 7.49 -0.16
CA ALA A 86 6.91 7.05 -0.52
C ALA A 86 6.77 5.52 -0.52
N HIS A 87 7.87 4.76 -0.51
CA HIS A 87 7.82 3.30 -0.40
C HIS A 87 7.44 2.79 1.00
N GLU A 88 7.52 3.64 2.03
CA GLU A 88 7.23 3.28 3.42
C GLU A 88 6.21 4.26 4.03
N GLY A 89 4.95 3.86 4.08
CA GLY A 89 3.86 4.61 4.67
C GLY A 89 3.93 4.75 6.19
N PRO A 90 3.28 5.78 6.77
CA PRO A 90 3.38 6.09 8.20
C PRO A 90 2.64 5.12 9.12
N MET A 91 1.68 4.32 8.63
CA MET A 91 0.86 3.45 9.47
C MET A 91 1.48 2.07 9.65
N ALA A 92 1.71 1.35 8.55
CA ALA A 92 2.15 -0.04 8.56
C ALA A 92 3.32 -0.28 7.59
N GLY A 93 3.93 0.79 7.07
CA GLY A 93 5.05 0.70 6.14
C GLY A 93 4.66 0.15 4.77
N TYR A 94 3.38 0.24 4.38
CA TYR A 94 2.98 -0.09 3.03
C TYR A 94 3.29 1.08 2.08
N PRO A 95 3.52 0.82 0.78
CA PRO A 95 3.82 1.90 -0.14
C PRO A 95 2.65 2.88 -0.26
N LEU A 96 2.99 4.16 -0.27
CA LEU A 96 2.06 5.25 -0.45
C LEU A 96 1.61 5.36 -1.91
N VAL A 97 0.36 5.77 -2.11
CA VAL A 97 -0.24 6.08 -3.41
C VAL A 97 -1.11 7.32 -3.28
N ASP A 98 -1.36 7.98 -4.41
CA ASP A 98 -2.34 9.07 -4.52
C ASP A 98 -2.07 10.24 -3.56
N ILE A 99 -0.80 10.66 -3.49
CA ILE A 99 -0.36 11.82 -2.72
C ILE A 99 0.35 12.84 -3.61
N LYS A 100 0.11 14.11 -3.31
CA LYS A 100 0.81 15.24 -3.90
C LYS A 100 1.59 15.96 -2.83
N VAL A 101 2.87 16.17 -3.11
CA VAL A 101 3.82 16.83 -2.20
C VAL A 101 4.30 18.12 -2.85
N THR A 102 3.97 19.25 -2.23
CA THR A 102 4.41 20.57 -2.69
C THR A 102 5.52 21.08 -1.79
N LEU A 103 6.72 21.32 -2.33
CA LEU A 103 7.79 22.02 -1.62
C LEU A 103 7.48 23.51 -1.63
N VAL A 104 7.16 24.08 -0.47
CA VAL A 104 6.71 25.48 -0.35
C VAL A 104 7.81 26.41 0.11
N ASP A 105 8.69 25.95 0.99
CA ASP A 105 9.76 26.76 1.55
C ASP A 105 10.88 25.87 2.13
N GLY A 106 11.92 26.47 2.69
CA GLY A 106 12.98 25.78 3.39
C GLY A 106 14.12 26.72 3.76
N SER A 107 15.26 26.13 4.12
CA SER A 107 16.51 26.90 4.24
C SER A 107 17.70 25.99 4.01
N TYR A 108 18.86 26.60 3.77
CA TYR A 108 20.12 25.90 3.61
C TYR A 108 21.23 26.54 4.43
N HIS A 109 22.32 25.80 4.64
CA HIS A 109 23.55 26.30 5.21
C HIS A 109 24.66 26.22 4.16
N PRO A 110 25.43 27.30 3.89
CA PRO A 110 26.39 27.34 2.78
C PRO A 110 27.45 26.23 2.82
N VAL A 111 27.82 25.75 4.01
CA VAL A 111 28.89 24.76 4.19
C VAL A 111 28.35 23.37 4.53
N ASP A 112 27.25 23.30 5.27
CA ASP A 112 26.74 22.02 5.81
C ASP A 112 25.59 21.43 4.98
N SER A 113 25.06 22.18 4.00
CA SER A 113 24.03 21.65 3.11
C SER A 113 24.59 20.76 2.02
N SER A 114 23.95 19.61 1.87
CA SER A 114 24.28 18.59 0.87
C SER A 114 23.00 17.96 0.34
N GLU A 115 23.07 17.32 -0.83
CA GLU A 115 21.95 16.57 -1.40
C GLU A 115 21.42 15.51 -0.43
N MET A 116 22.32 14.81 0.28
CA MET A 116 21.95 13.80 1.26
C MET A 116 21.17 14.43 2.43
N ALA A 117 21.58 15.59 2.93
CA ALA A 117 20.88 16.27 4.01
C ALA A 117 19.45 16.69 3.59
N PHE A 118 19.28 17.16 2.34
CA PHE A 118 17.96 17.50 1.81
C PHE A 118 17.07 16.29 1.56
N LYS A 119 17.62 15.15 1.13
CA LYS A 119 16.87 13.88 1.05
C LYS A 119 16.34 13.45 2.41
N ILE A 120 17.19 13.46 3.43
CA ILE A 120 16.80 13.09 4.80
C ILE A 120 15.77 14.08 5.35
N ALA A 121 15.94 15.37 5.05
CA ALA A 121 14.97 16.40 5.45
C ALA A 121 13.60 16.17 4.78
N ALA A 122 13.58 15.86 3.49
CA ALA A 122 12.37 15.53 2.74
C ALA A 122 11.66 14.28 3.29
N ALA A 123 12.42 13.23 3.62
CA ALA A 123 11.88 12.02 4.24
C ALA A 123 11.21 12.32 5.60
N GLY A 124 11.89 13.11 6.45
CA GLY A 124 11.35 13.53 7.74
C GLY A 124 10.12 14.41 7.63
N ALA A 125 10.14 15.37 6.69
CA ALA A 125 8.99 16.22 6.40
C ALA A 125 7.80 15.41 5.90
N LEU A 126 8.02 14.47 4.98
CA LEU A 126 6.96 13.61 4.43
C LEU A 126 6.31 12.78 5.54
N ARG A 127 7.11 12.09 6.35
CA ARG A 127 6.59 11.28 7.46
C ARG A 127 5.74 12.11 8.43
N LYS A 128 6.23 13.31 8.79
CA LYS A 128 5.49 14.24 9.66
C LYS A 128 4.18 14.69 9.02
N GLY A 129 4.23 15.15 7.77
CA GLY A 129 3.06 15.63 7.03
C GLY A 129 2.00 14.54 6.88
N LEU A 130 2.40 13.32 6.50
CA LEU A 130 1.46 12.21 6.33
C LEU A 130 0.78 11.81 7.64
N SER A 131 1.49 11.86 8.77
CA SER A 131 0.90 11.53 10.08
C SER A 131 -0.19 12.52 10.51
N GLU A 132 -0.10 13.77 10.05
CA GLU A 132 -1.07 14.83 10.35
C GLU A 132 -2.19 14.93 9.29
N ALA A 133 -2.04 14.25 8.15
CA ALA A 133 -2.94 14.32 7.00
C ALA A 133 -4.03 13.23 6.98
N GLN A 134 -4.38 12.65 8.13
CA GLN A 134 -5.36 11.56 8.24
C GLN A 134 -5.01 10.37 7.33
N PRO A 135 -3.92 9.63 7.63
CA PRO A 135 -3.50 8.50 6.81
C PRO A 135 -4.52 7.35 6.92
N ILE A 136 -4.73 6.65 5.80
CA ILE A 136 -5.63 5.51 5.68
C ILE A 136 -4.96 4.34 4.97
N LEU A 137 -5.43 3.13 5.28
CA LEU A 137 -5.02 1.89 4.64
C LEU A 137 -5.97 1.56 3.48
N LEU A 138 -5.40 1.12 2.37
CA LEU A 138 -6.12 0.67 1.19
C LEU A 138 -5.89 -0.83 0.95
N GLU A 139 -6.97 -1.55 0.64
CA GLU A 139 -6.95 -2.94 0.21
C GLU A 139 -7.27 -3.07 -1.28
N PRO A 140 -6.63 -4.03 -1.99
CA PRO A 140 -6.97 -4.32 -3.37
C PRO A 140 -8.29 -5.10 -3.44
N MET A 141 -9.20 -4.61 -4.28
CA MET A 141 -10.48 -5.24 -4.57
C MET A 141 -10.40 -5.97 -5.91
N GLU A 142 -10.99 -7.16 -5.94
CA GLU A 142 -10.96 -8.08 -7.08
C GLU A 142 -12.37 -8.23 -7.63
N ASN A 143 -12.51 -8.07 -8.95
CA ASN A 143 -13.72 -8.47 -9.67
C ASN A 143 -13.69 -9.99 -9.83
N MET A 144 -14.76 -10.64 -9.37
CA MET A 144 -14.92 -12.08 -9.40
C MET A 144 -16.06 -12.45 -10.33
N ARG A 145 -15.77 -13.32 -11.30
CA ARG A 145 -16.79 -14.04 -12.08
C ARG A 145 -16.76 -15.50 -11.67
N ILE A 146 -17.80 -15.96 -11.00
CA ILE A 146 -17.89 -17.30 -10.41
C ILE A 146 -18.99 -18.07 -11.12
N ILE A 147 -18.68 -19.25 -11.66
CA ILE A 147 -19.59 -20.11 -12.40
C ILE A 147 -19.75 -21.40 -11.61
N VAL A 148 -20.98 -21.75 -11.25
CA VAL A 148 -21.28 -22.92 -10.43
C VAL A 148 -22.59 -23.56 -10.87
N PRO A 149 -22.78 -24.88 -10.66
CA PRO A 149 -24.09 -25.49 -10.81
C PRO A 149 -25.13 -24.81 -9.90
N LYS A 150 -26.37 -24.68 -10.38
CA LYS A 150 -27.48 -24.00 -9.68
C LYS A 150 -27.69 -24.47 -8.24
N ASP A 151 -27.50 -25.77 -8.00
CA ASP A 151 -27.66 -26.39 -6.67
C ASP A 151 -26.73 -25.80 -5.60
N TYR A 152 -25.59 -25.23 -5.99
CA TYR A 152 -24.59 -24.66 -5.07
C TYR A 152 -24.66 -23.15 -4.96
N MET A 153 -25.46 -22.47 -5.80
CA MET A 153 -25.52 -21.02 -5.86
C MET A 153 -25.74 -20.39 -4.47
N GLY A 154 -26.71 -20.89 -3.70
CA GLY A 154 -27.02 -20.37 -2.37
C GLY A 154 -25.87 -20.51 -1.37
N ALA A 155 -25.15 -21.64 -1.39
CA ALA A 155 -24.01 -21.88 -0.52
C ALA A 155 -22.82 -20.96 -0.87
N VAL A 156 -22.59 -20.74 -2.16
CA VAL A 156 -21.52 -19.86 -2.67
C VAL A 156 -21.81 -18.40 -2.30
N ILE A 157 -23.06 -17.94 -2.44
CA ILE A 157 -23.46 -16.60 -1.99
C ILE A 157 -23.27 -16.45 -0.47
N GLY A 158 -23.62 -17.48 0.29
CA GLY A 158 -23.39 -17.51 1.73
C GLY A 158 -21.92 -17.32 2.09
N ASP A 159 -21.01 -18.04 1.44
CA ASP A 159 -19.57 -17.91 1.62
C ASP A 159 -19.05 -16.52 1.25
N LEU A 160 -19.45 -15.99 0.09
CA LEU A 160 -19.09 -14.65 -0.36
C LEU A 160 -19.46 -13.56 0.65
N ASN A 161 -20.62 -13.66 1.29
CA ASN A 161 -21.05 -12.72 2.33
C ASN A 161 -20.13 -12.73 3.55
N THR A 162 -19.59 -13.90 3.93
CA THR A 162 -18.61 -13.98 5.03
C THR A 162 -17.28 -13.32 4.70
N LYS A 163 -16.97 -13.21 3.40
CA LYS A 163 -15.72 -12.65 2.86
C LYS A 163 -15.84 -11.18 2.45
N ARG A 164 -16.86 -10.47 2.96
CA ARG A 164 -17.15 -9.06 2.63
C ARG A 164 -17.33 -8.81 1.12
N ALA A 165 -17.67 -9.84 0.36
CA ALA A 165 -17.90 -9.67 -1.06
C ALA A 165 -19.23 -8.94 -1.31
N GLN A 166 -19.25 -8.10 -2.32
CA GLN A 166 -20.44 -7.41 -2.80
C GLN A 166 -20.90 -8.09 -4.09
N VAL A 167 -22.03 -8.78 -4.04
CA VAL A 167 -22.63 -9.39 -5.23
C VAL A 167 -23.27 -8.28 -6.07
N GLN A 168 -22.79 -8.13 -7.30
CA GLN A 168 -23.24 -7.10 -8.25
C GLN A 168 -24.35 -7.61 -9.16
N GLY A 169 -24.36 -8.90 -9.46
CA GLY A 169 -25.34 -9.51 -10.35
C GLY A 169 -25.25 -11.02 -10.38
N MET A 170 -26.31 -11.64 -10.88
CA MET A 170 -26.38 -13.08 -11.08
C MET A 170 -27.13 -13.37 -12.38
N ASP A 171 -26.53 -14.20 -13.22
CA ASP A 171 -27.13 -14.69 -14.45
C ASP A 171 -27.29 -16.21 -14.35
N ASN A 172 -28.38 -16.74 -14.91
CA ASN A 172 -28.61 -18.18 -14.98
C ASN A 172 -28.52 -18.63 -16.43
N GLU A 173 -27.60 -19.53 -16.73
CA GLU A 173 -27.36 -20.10 -18.06
C GLU A 173 -27.54 -21.61 -17.97
N ASP A 174 -28.57 -22.16 -18.62
CA ASP A 174 -28.90 -23.60 -18.63
C ASP A 174 -28.88 -24.26 -17.24
N ASP A 175 -27.86 -25.05 -16.91
CA ASP A 175 -27.68 -25.76 -15.62
C ASP A 175 -26.69 -25.06 -14.66
N GLU A 176 -26.10 -23.94 -15.10
CA GLU A 176 -25.14 -23.15 -14.34
C GLU A 176 -25.71 -21.79 -13.93
N SER A 177 -25.14 -21.25 -12.86
CA SER A 177 -25.34 -19.89 -12.40
C SER A 177 -24.01 -19.17 -12.44
N VAL A 178 -24.04 -17.95 -12.94
CA VAL A 178 -22.89 -17.06 -12.93
C VAL A 178 -23.12 -15.92 -11.95
N ILE A 179 -22.20 -15.77 -11.01
CA ILE A 179 -22.22 -14.74 -9.98
C ILE A 179 -21.11 -13.74 -10.31
N ILE A 180 -21.49 -12.47 -10.43
CA ILE A 180 -20.56 -11.34 -10.51
C ILE A 180 -20.50 -10.71 -9.12
N ALA A 181 -19.31 -10.68 -8.54
CA ALA A 181 -19.08 -10.10 -7.23
C ALA A 181 -17.77 -9.33 -7.19
N GLN A 182 -17.64 -8.44 -6.22
CA GLN A 182 -16.37 -7.79 -5.92
C GLN A 182 -15.97 -8.12 -4.49
N ALA A 183 -14.74 -8.57 -4.26
CA ALA A 183 -14.27 -8.95 -2.94
C ALA A 183 -12.86 -8.43 -2.66
N PRO A 184 -12.51 -8.13 -1.39
CA PRO A 184 -11.14 -7.78 -1.05
C PRO A 184 -10.23 -8.99 -1.20
N LEU A 185 -9.09 -8.83 -1.90
CA LEU A 185 -8.15 -9.94 -2.15
C LEU A 185 -7.75 -10.65 -0.85
N GLY A 186 -7.59 -9.91 0.24
CA GLY A 186 -7.24 -10.46 1.55
C GLY A 186 -8.17 -11.56 2.05
N GLU A 187 -9.45 -11.53 1.66
CA GLU A 187 -10.49 -12.49 2.07
C GLU A 187 -10.61 -13.69 1.11
N VAL A 188 -10.13 -13.54 -0.13
CA VAL A 188 -10.33 -14.50 -1.24
C VAL A 188 -9.03 -15.11 -1.79
N GLN A 189 -7.88 -14.89 -1.15
CA GLN A 189 -6.60 -15.52 -1.55
C GLN A 189 -6.69 -17.04 -1.72
N HIS A 190 -7.52 -17.70 -0.90
CA HIS A 190 -7.70 -19.16 -0.89
C HIS A 190 -9.02 -19.59 -1.52
N TYR A 191 -9.71 -18.71 -2.24
CA TYR A 191 -11.06 -18.95 -2.74
C TYR A 191 -11.16 -20.17 -3.67
N ALA A 192 -10.08 -20.55 -4.35
CA ALA A 192 -10.04 -21.78 -5.12
C ALA A 192 -10.28 -23.05 -4.28
N ILE A 193 -9.79 -23.07 -3.04
CA ILE A 193 -9.97 -24.19 -2.11
C ILE A 193 -11.40 -24.16 -1.56
N ASP A 194 -11.86 -22.98 -1.14
CA ASP A 194 -13.20 -22.76 -0.58
C ASP A 194 -14.27 -23.15 -1.61
N LEU A 195 -14.20 -22.61 -2.82
CA LEU A 195 -15.14 -22.89 -3.90
C LEU A 195 -15.17 -24.38 -4.26
N LYS A 196 -13.99 -25.02 -4.33
CA LYS A 196 -13.90 -26.46 -4.62
C LYS A 196 -14.58 -27.28 -3.53
N SER A 197 -14.42 -26.91 -2.26
CA SER A 197 -15.07 -27.59 -1.14
C SER A 197 -16.60 -27.45 -1.19
N ILE A 198 -17.09 -26.23 -1.41
CA ILE A 198 -18.53 -25.91 -1.46
C ILE A 198 -19.22 -26.63 -2.63
N THR A 199 -18.57 -26.63 -3.81
CA THR A 199 -19.17 -27.10 -5.07
C THR A 199 -18.82 -28.54 -5.42
N GLN A 200 -18.14 -29.27 -4.53
CA GLN A 200 -17.58 -30.60 -4.79
C GLN A 200 -16.70 -30.63 -6.06
N GLY A 201 -16.01 -29.51 -6.31
CA GLY A 201 -15.12 -29.31 -7.45
C GLY A 201 -15.79 -29.05 -8.80
N ARG A 202 -17.08 -28.70 -8.79
CA ARG A 202 -17.82 -28.34 -10.01
C ARG A 202 -17.86 -26.84 -10.29
N GLY A 203 -17.32 -26.01 -9.40
CA GLY A 203 -17.26 -24.56 -9.57
C GLY A 203 -15.96 -24.08 -10.21
N HIS A 204 -16.07 -23.01 -10.99
CA HIS A 204 -14.96 -22.28 -11.58
C HIS A 204 -15.07 -20.80 -11.28
N PHE A 205 -13.95 -20.09 -11.22
CA PHE A 205 -13.96 -18.65 -11.05
C PHE A 205 -12.79 -17.99 -11.77
N LYS A 206 -12.96 -16.70 -12.05
CA LYS A 206 -11.89 -15.79 -12.47
C LYS A 206 -11.86 -14.60 -11.53
N MET A 207 -10.65 -14.10 -11.27
CA MET A 207 -10.39 -12.89 -10.50
C MET A 207 -9.55 -11.94 -11.34
N GLU A 208 -9.92 -10.66 -11.33
CA GLU A 208 -9.16 -9.59 -11.96
C GLU A 208 -9.15 -8.36 -11.05
N PHE A 209 -7.98 -7.74 -10.89
CA PHE A 209 -7.84 -6.53 -10.08
C PHE A 209 -8.79 -5.43 -10.58
N ALA A 210 -9.57 -4.87 -9.67
CA ALA A 210 -10.51 -3.80 -9.98
C ALA A 210 -9.94 -2.43 -9.61
N HIS A 211 -9.71 -2.21 -8.32
CA HIS A 211 -9.21 -0.95 -7.77
C HIS A 211 -8.78 -1.13 -6.31
N TYR A 212 -8.20 -0.08 -5.72
CA TYR A 212 -7.96 0.01 -4.29
C TYR A 212 -9.12 0.69 -3.57
N GLN A 213 -9.51 0.17 -2.40
CA GLN A 213 -10.55 0.72 -1.55
C GLN A 213 -10.04 0.90 -0.12
N GLN A 214 -10.58 1.90 0.59
CA GLN A 214 -10.30 2.07 2.01
C GLN A 214 -10.71 0.83 2.83
N VAL A 215 -9.76 0.34 3.62
CA VAL A 215 -10.00 -0.75 4.56
C VAL A 215 -10.96 -0.26 5.65
N PRO A 216 -12.01 -1.05 5.98
CA PRO A 216 -12.90 -0.73 7.10
C PRO A 216 -12.15 -0.55 8.42
N ALA A 217 -12.48 0.49 9.18
CA ALA A 217 -11.76 0.88 10.40
C ALA A 217 -11.59 -0.23 11.45
N HIS A 218 -12.58 -1.14 11.54
CA HIS A 218 -12.55 -2.26 12.48
C HIS A 218 -11.51 -3.35 12.11
N ILE A 219 -11.06 -3.39 10.85
CA ILE A 219 -10.04 -4.34 10.35
C ILE A 219 -8.66 -3.67 10.35
N THR A 220 -8.61 -2.35 10.10
CA THR A 220 -7.36 -1.58 10.00
C THR A 220 -6.42 -1.82 11.18
N GLN A 221 -6.92 -1.74 12.41
CA GLN A 221 -6.10 -1.90 13.62
C GLN A 221 -5.40 -3.27 13.67
N LYS A 222 -6.13 -4.33 13.31
CA LYS A 222 -5.59 -5.69 13.26
C LYS A 222 -4.50 -5.81 12.20
N LEU A 223 -4.74 -5.30 10.98
CA LEU A 223 -3.76 -5.37 9.89
C LEU A 223 -2.47 -4.60 10.21
N VAL A 224 -2.59 -3.43 10.84
CA VAL A 224 -1.43 -2.64 11.27
C VAL A 224 -0.61 -3.40 12.31
N ALA A 225 -1.27 -3.98 13.32
CA ALA A 225 -0.61 -4.77 14.36
C ALA A 225 0.09 -6.02 13.79
N ASP A 226 -0.61 -6.78 12.93
CA ASP A 226 -0.06 -7.96 12.27
C ASP A 226 1.17 -7.60 11.42
N ARG A 227 1.12 -6.46 10.72
CA ARG A 227 2.23 -5.99 9.90
C ARG A 227 3.42 -5.51 10.74
N GLN A 228 3.18 -4.81 11.85
CA GLN A 228 4.25 -4.40 12.77
C GLN A 228 4.97 -5.61 13.37
N ALA A 229 4.22 -6.62 13.83
CA ALA A 229 4.81 -7.86 14.33
C ALA A 229 5.68 -8.58 13.27
N GLN A 230 5.24 -8.58 12.00
CA GLN A 230 6.04 -9.12 10.89
C GLN A 230 7.34 -8.32 10.66
N LEU A 231 7.26 -6.99 10.68
CA LEU A 231 8.44 -6.13 10.51
C LEU A 231 9.45 -6.28 11.65
N GLU A 232 8.99 -6.57 12.87
CA GLU A 232 9.86 -6.88 14.01
C GLU A 232 10.52 -8.26 13.87
N ALA A 233 9.76 -9.27 13.43
CA ALA A 233 10.28 -10.60 13.16
C ALA A 233 11.31 -10.62 12.01
N GLU A 234 11.11 -9.81 10.96
CA GLU A 234 12.06 -9.68 9.84
C GLU A 234 13.39 -9.01 10.22
N LYS A 235 13.43 -8.28 11.34
CA LYS A 235 14.64 -7.60 11.85
C LYS A 235 15.47 -8.49 12.79
N THR A 236 14.93 -9.64 13.21
CA THR A 236 15.55 -10.59 14.15
C THR A 236 16.20 -11.73 13.38
#